data_AF-A0A964K659-F1
#
_entry.id   AF-A0A964K659-F1
#
_cell.length_a   1.000
_cell.length_b   1.000
_cell.length_c   1.000
_cell.angle_alpha   90.00
_cell.angle_beta   90.00
_cell.angle_gamma   90.00
#
_symmetry.space_group_name_H-M   'P 1'
#
loop_
_entity.id
_entity.type
_entity.pdbx_description
1 polymer ?
#
loop_
_entity_poly.entity_id
_entity_poly.type
_entity_poly.pdbx_seq_one_letter_code
_entity_poly.pdbx_strand_id
1 'polypeptide(L)'
;MSLETADRGSLRLMPLVYSNLARCGLGDSSMAALKERYIRTRYANRELLRHLARLLLLFESRTIPTLVLKGAALGALVYRDPGLRPMADLDVAVPHSHASQATTLLLQSNWSLENIPLRVQTRPASLAALQFSSPDGVQ
;
A
#
# COMPACT_ATOMS: atom_id res chain seq x y z
N MET A 1 5.55 -25.32 15.31
CA MET A 1 5.48 -23.85 15.42
C MET A 1 4.08 -23.47 14.97
N SER A 2 3.23 -22.95 15.86
CA SER A 2 1.86 -22.58 15.48
C SER A 2 1.90 -21.33 14.59
N LEU A 3 1.14 -21.32 13.49
CA LEU A 3 0.96 -20.12 12.67
C LEU A 3 0.36 -18.95 13.48
N GLU A 4 -0.28 -19.25 14.61
CA GLU A 4 -0.89 -18.27 15.51
C GLU A 4 0.14 -17.49 16.35
N THR A 5 1.36 -18.00 16.51
CA THR A 5 2.41 -17.34 17.31
C THR A 5 3.40 -16.56 16.45
N ALA A 6 3.17 -16.47 15.13
CA ALA A 6 4.06 -15.77 14.22
C ALA A 6 4.03 -14.26 14.48
N ASP A 7 5.21 -13.63 14.49
CA ASP A 7 5.31 -12.17 14.62
C ASP A 7 4.75 -11.47 13.38
N ARG A 8 4.51 -10.15 13.48
CA ARG A 8 3.94 -9.36 12.39
C ARG A 8 4.76 -9.44 11.10
N GLY A 9 6.08 -9.49 11.18
CA GLY A 9 6.97 -9.64 10.01
C GLY A 9 6.75 -10.98 9.32
N SER A 10 6.75 -12.07 10.10
CA SER A 10 6.48 -13.42 9.59
C SER A 10 5.08 -13.55 8.97
N LEU A 11 4.05 -12.95 9.58
CA LEU A 11 2.69 -12.91 9.03
C LEU A 11 2.65 -12.27 7.62
N ARG A 12 3.55 -11.33 7.31
CA ARG A 12 3.62 -10.70 5.99
C ARG A 12 4.20 -11.61 4.90
N LEU A 13 4.95 -12.65 5.29
CA LEU A 13 5.52 -13.62 4.35
C LEU A 13 4.55 -14.76 4.04
N MET A 14 3.53 -14.98 4.88
CA MET A 14 2.61 -16.13 4.75
C MET A 14 1.94 -16.26 3.38
N PRO A 15 1.46 -15.19 2.70
CA PRO A 15 0.92 -15.32 1.35
C PRO A 15 1.94 -15.85 0.33
N LEU A 16 3.20 -15.42 0.46
CA LEU A 16 4.30 -15.88 -0.39
C LEU A 16 4.68 -17.34 -0.08
N VAL A 17 4.67 -17.72 1.20
CA VAL A 17 4.89 -19.12 1.64
C VAL A 17 3.78 -20.02 1.08
N TYR A 18 2.51 -19.63 1.24
CA TYR A 18 1.36 -20.32 0.65
C TYR A 18 1.56 -20.57 -0.85
N SER A 19 1.85 -19.52 -1.61
CA SER A 19 2.01 -19.59 -3.06
C SER A 19 3.14 -20.53 -3.47
N ASN A 20 4.28 -20.49 -2.78
CA ASN A 20 5.41 -21.37 -3.07
C ASN A 20 5.13 -22.83 -2.69
N LEU A 21 4.53 -23.11 -1.54
CA LEU A 21 4.18 -24.48 -1.15
C LEU A 21 3.13 -25.08 -2.10
N ALA A 22 2.09 -24.31 -2.44
CA ALA A 22 1.09 -24.72 -3.42
C ALA A 22 1.71 -25.02 -4.79
N ARG A 23 2.64 -24.19 -5.25
CA ARG A 23 3.36 -24.40 -6.52
C ARG A 23 4.22 -25.66 -6.51
N CYS A 24 4.79 -26.03 -5.36
CA CYS A 24 5.54 -27.27 -5.19
C CYS A 24 4.65 -28.51 -4.97
N GLY A 25 3.32 -28.36 -4.93
CA GLY A 25 2.39 -29.45 -4.66
C GLY A 25 2.44 -29.95 -3.20
N LEU A 26 2.98 -29.16 -2.28
CA LEU A 26 3.07 -29.52 -0.86
C LEU A 26 1.80 -29.09 -0.14
N GLY A 27 1.14 -30.06 0.49
CA GLY A 27 -0.09 -29.86 1.25
C GLY A 27 0.00 -30.48 2.63
N ASP A 28 -0.08 -29.67 3.68
CA ASP A 28 -0.24 -30.11 5.06
C ASP A 28 -1.41 -29.37 5.74
N SER A 29 -1.61 -29.61 7.04
CA SER A 29 -2.67 -28.99 7.84
C SER A 29 -2.58 -27.46 7.93
N SER A 30 -1.42 -26.87 7.66
CA SER A 30 -1.18 -25.42 7.72
C SER A 30 -1.66 -24.68 6.47
N MET A 31 -1.88 -25.40 5.36
CA MET A 31 -2.25 -24.81 4.07
C MET A 31 -3.56 -24.03 4.10
N ALA A 32 -4.55 -24.47 4.89
CA ALA A 32 -5.83 -23.77 5.00
C ALA A 32 -5.65 -22.35 5.59
N ALA A 33 -4.91 -22.23 6.68
CA ALA A 33 -4.63 -20.95 7.33
C ALA A 33 -3.76 -20.03 6.45
N LEU A 34 -2.75 -20.60 5.77
CA LEU A 34 -1.91 -19.89 4.81
C LEU A 34 -2.74 -19.36 3.62
N LYS A 35 -3.64 -20.18 3.08
CA LYS A 35 -4.56 -19.78 2.00
C LYS A 35 -5.51 -18.68 2.44
N GLU A 36 -6.07 -18.77 3.64
CA GLU A 36 -6.94 -17.75 4.20
C GLU A 36 -6.21 -16.39 4.26
N ARG A 37 -4.96 -16.39 4.74
CA ARG A 37 -4.14 -15.18 4.80
C ARG A 37 -3.90 -14.59 3.41
N TYR A 38 -3.54 -15.43 2.44
CA TYR A 38 -3.39 -15.02 1.04
C TYR A 38 -4.67 -14.37 0.49
N ILE A 39 -5.82 -15.00 0.71
CA ILE A 39 -7.11 -14.48 0.25
C ILE A 39 -7.40 -13.11 0.87
N ARG A 40 -7.23 -12.97 2.19
CA ARG A 40 -7.41 -11.69 2.89
C ARG A 40 -6.48 -10.60 2.35
N THR A 41 -5.20 -10.92 2.13
CA THR A 41 -4.25 -9.99 1.53
C THR A 41 -4.65 -9.57 0.12
N ARG A 42 -5.07 -10.53 -0.71
CA ARG A 42 -5.51 -10.24 -2.08
C ARG A 42 -6.72 -9.30 -2.11
N TYR A 43 -7.70 -9.51 -1.24
CA TYR A 43 -8.85 -8.61 -1.12
C TYR A 43 -8.45 -7.21 -0.63
N ALA A 44 -7.66 -7.12 0.45
CA ALA A 44 -7.18 -5.84 0.97
C ALA A 44 -6.40 -5.06 -0.10
N ASN A 45 -5.49 -5.72 -0.80
CA ASN A 45 -4.68 -5.08 -1.83
C ASN A 45 -5.51 -4.67 -3.05
N ARG A 46 -6.57 -5.39 -3.39
CA ARG A 46 -7.49 -4.97 -4.46
C ARG A 46 -8.12 -3.62 -4.12
N GLU A 47 -8.56 -3.42 -2.88
CA GLU A 47 -9.13 -2.14 -2.47
C GLU A 47 -8.08 -1.02 -2.43
N LEU A 48 -6.88 -1.29 -1.93
CA LEU A 48 -5.77 -0.33 -2.00
C LEU A 48 -5.48 0.08 -3.46
N LEU A 49 -5.32 -0.88 -4.36
CA LEU A 49 -5.04 -0.60 -5.77
C LEU A 49 -6.18 0.14 -6.48
N ARG A 50 -7.44 -0.09 -6.07
CA ARG A 50 -8.60 0.66 -6.56
C ARG A 50 -8.54 2.13 -6.14
N HIS A 51 -8.11 2.42 -4.90
CA HIS A 51 -7.86 3.79 -4.44
C HIS A 51 -6.70 4.44 -5.18
N LEU A 52 -5.59 3.70 -5.35
CA LEU A 52 -4.43 4.18 -6.10
C LEU A 52 -4.81 4.56 -7.53
N ALA A 53 -5.58 3.72 -8.23
CA ALA A 53 -6.03 4.03 -9.59
C ALA A 53 -6.86 5.33 -9.65
N ARG A 54 -7.77 5.55 -8.69
CA ARG A 54 -8.54 6.81 -8.61
C ARG A 54 -7.63 8.01 -8.35
N LEU A 55 -6.67 7.86 -7.45
CA LEU A 55 -5.70 8.90 -7.12
C LEU A 55 -4.83 9.28 -8.32
N LEU A 56 -4.33 8.27 -9.06
CA LEU A 56 -3.51 8.49 -10.25
C LEU A 56 -4.29 9.21 -11.35
N LEU A 57 -5.54 8.81 -11.61
CA LEU A 57 -6.41 9.51 -12.57
C LEU A 57 -6.70 10.96 -12.15
N LEU A 58 -6.90 11.19 -10.84
CA LEU A 58 -7.09 12.53 -10.30
C LEU A 58 -5.86 13.41 -10.54
N PHE A 59 -4.66 12.90 -10.23
CA PHE A 59 -3.41 13.63 -10.43
C PHE A 59 -3.09 13.84 -11.92
N GLU A 60 -3.34 12.84 -12.76
CA GLU A 60 -3.21 12.91 -14.21
C GLU A 60 -4.12 13.98 -14.81
N SER A 61 -5.37 14.11 -14.33
CA SER A 61 -6.32 15.14 -14.81
C SER A 61 -5.84 16.58 -14.57
N ARG A 62 -4.87 16.77 -13.68
CA ARG A 62 -4.23 18.06 -13.36
C ARG A 62 -2.76 18.11 -13.77
N THR A 63 -2.31 17.14 -14.56
CA THR A 63 -0.93 17.03 -15.06
C THR A 63 0.11 16.99 -13.94
N ILE A 64 -0.23 16.41 -12.79
CA ILE A 64 0.67 16.27 -11.65
C ILE A 64 1.53 15.02 -11.85
N PRO A 65 2.85 15.14 -12.07
CA PRO A 65 3.72 13.97 -12.20
C PRO A 65 3.72 13.17 -10.91
N THR A 66 3.57 11.85 -11.01
CA THR A 66 3.41 10.99 -9.85
C THR A 66 4.32 9.76 -9.97
N LEU A 67 4.96 9.42 -8.86
CA LEU A 67 5.75 8.19 -8.71
C LEU A 67 5.12 7.33 -7.62
N VAL A 68 4.65 6.14 -7.97
CA VAL A 68 4.18 5.14 -7.01
C VAL A 68 5.38 4.51 -6.32
N LEU A 69 5.34 4.45 -4.99
CA LEU A 69 6.45 3.97 -4.17
C LEU A 69 6.11 2.69 -3.43
N LYS A 70 7.16 2.12 -2.82
CA LYS A 70 7.12 1.00 -1.88
C LYS A 70 6.21 -0.12 -2.36
N GLY A 71 5.09 -0.28 -1.68
CA GLY A 71 4.34 -1.51 -1.76
C GLY A 71 3.58 -1.72 -3.03
N ALA A 72 2.83 -0.70 -3.43
CA ALA A 72 2.06 -0.78 -4.64
C ALA A 72 2.97 -0.96 -5.86
N ALA A 73 4.13 -0.26 -5.88
CA ALA A 73 5.13 -0.43 -6.93
C ALA A 73 5.68 -1.86 -7.00
N LEU A 74 6.10 -2.42 -5.87
CA LEU A 74 6.62 -3.80 -5.81
C LEU A 74 5.54 -4.83 -6.14
N GLY A 75 4.30 -4.62 -5.67
CA GLY A 75 3.16 -5.49 -5.96
C GLY A 75 2.85 -5.56 -7.45
N ALA A 76 2.91 -4.42 -8.14
CA ALA A 76 2.66 -4.33 -9.58
C ALA A 76 3.83 -4.85 -10.42
N LEU A 77 5.07 -4.50 -10.08
CA LEU A 77 6.23 -4.72 -10.96
C LEU A 77 7.03 -5.99 -10.64
N VAL A 78 7.03 -6.46 -9.39
CA VAL A 78 7.91 -7.55 -8.92
C VAL A 78 7.11 -8.82 -8.62
N TYR A 79 6.06 -8.72 -7.81
CA TYR A 79 5.35 -9.90 -7.31
C TYR A 79 4.44 -10.58 -8.36
N ARG A 80 4.07 -9.88 -9.44
CA ARG A 80 3.10 -10.29 -10.50
C ARG A 80 1.68 -10.58 -10.01
N ASP A 81 1.53 -11.05 -8.76
CA ASP A 81 0.30 -11.14 -8.00
C ASP A 81 0.38 -10.24 -6.76
N PRO A 82 -0.38 -9.13 -6.73
CA PRO A 82 -0.42 -8.25 -5.56
C PRO A 82 -0.83 -8.97 -4.28
N GLY A 83 -1.60 -10.06 -4.34
CA GLY A 83 -2.02 -10.85 -3.17
C GLY A 83 -0.88 -11.50 -2.39
N LEU A 84 0.33 -11.51 -2.94
CA LEU A 84 1.52 -12.07 -2.29
C LEU A 84 2.25 -11.06 -1.39
N ARG A 85 1.87 -9.78 -1.43
CA ARG A 85 2.55 -8.73 -0.69
C ARG A 85 1.59 -7.95 0.21
N PRO A 86 1.42 -8.35 1.49
CA PRO A 86 0.63 -7.59 2.45
C PRO A 86 1.04 -6.12 2.56
N MET A 87 0.07 -5.24 2.39
CA MET A 87 0.16 -3.78 2.46
C MET A 87 -0.97 -3.22 3.32
N ALA A 88 -0.72 -2.07 3.95
CA ALA A 88 -1.71 -1.38 4.77
C ALA A 88 -2.00 0.03 4.24
N ASP A 89 -1.10 0.59 3.45
CA ASP A 89 -1.10 1.98 2.99
C ASP A 89 -0.64 2.06 1.52
N LEU A 90 -0.78 3.27 0.96
CA LEU A 90 -0.25 3.65 -0.34
C LEU A 90 0.75 4.79 -0.19
N ASP A 91 1.88 4.68 -0.89
CA ASP A 91 2.87 5.74 -0.95
C ASP A 91 2.98 6.27 -2.38
N VAL A 92 2.78 7.58 -2.54
CA VAL A 92 3.01 8.30 -3.78
C VAL A 92 3.92 9.50 -3.53
N ALA A 93 4.82 9.76 -4.47
CA ALA A 93 5.63 10.96 -4.49
C ALA A 93 5.24 11.83 -5.69
N VAL A 94 5.25 13.14 -5.48
CA VAL A 94 5.10 14.15 -6.51
C VAL A 94 6.33 15.08 -6.47
N PRO A 95 6.69 15.74 -7.58
CA PRO A 95 7.70 16.79 -7.54
C PRO A 95 7.35 17.85 -6.50
N HIS A 96 8.37 18.37 -5.79
CA HIS A 96 8.15 19.35 -4.73
C HIS A 96 7.36 20.58 -5.21
N SER A 97 7.59 21.02 -6.45
CA SER A 97 6.87 22.12 -7.09
C SER A 97 5.35 21.89 -7.22
N HIS A 98 4.91 20.63 -7.21
CA HIS A 98 3.50 20.25 -7.31
C HIS A 98 2.89 19.85 -5.96
N ALA A 99 3.67 19.81 -4.87
CA ALA A 99 3.21 19.32 -3.57
C ALA A 99 2.01 20.12 -3.02
N SER A 100 2.03 21.44 -3.17
CA SER A 100 0.92 22.31 -2.75
C SER A 100 -0.33 22.06 -3.62
N GLN A 101 -0.16 21.98 -4.94
CA GLN A 101 -1.26 21.70 -5.87
C GLN A 101 -1.90 20.33 -5.60
N ALA A 102 -1.09 19.29 -5.41
CA ALA A 102 -1.54 17.94 -5.08
C ALA A 102 -2.32 17.92 -3.75
N THR A 103 -1.79 18.59 -2.74
CA THR A 103 -2.45 18.72 -1.42
C THR A 103 -3.81 19.38 -1.55
N THR A 104 -3.90 20.53 -2.22
CA THR A 104 -5.18 21.24 -2.44
C THR A 104 -6.18 20.38 -3.20
N LEU A 105 -5.72 19.67 -4.24
CA LEU A 105 -6.56 18.80 -5.05
C LEU A 105 -7.15 17.64 -4.24
N LEU A 106 -6.36 17.03 -3.35
CA LEU A 106 -6.82 15.97 -2.45
C LEU A 106 -7.91 16.48 -1.50
N LEU A 107 -7.67 17.62 -0.85
CA LEU A 107 -8.65 18.24 0.06
C LEU A 107 -9.96 18.58 -0.67
N GLN A 108 -9.89 19.12 -1.90
CA GLN A 108 -11.06 19.38 -2.74
C GLN A 108 -11.79 18.11 -3.18
N SER A 109 -11.10 16.97 -3.18
CA SER A 109 -11.63 15.66 -3.56
C SER A 109 -12.08 14.84 -2.35
N ASN A 110 -12.37 15.50 -1.21
CA ASN A 110 -12.81 14.91 0.05
C ASN A 110 -11.80 13.96 0.72
N TRP A 111 -10.52 14.03 0.36
CA TRP A 111 -9.48 13.39 1.17
C TRP A 111 -9.23 14.22 2.42
N SER A 112 -9.01 13.53 3.54
CA SER A 112 -8.77 14.17 4.83
C SER A 112 -7.29 14.07 5.19
N LEU A 113 -6.69 15.17 5.63
CA LEU A 113 -5.33 15.15 6.13
C LEU A 113 -5.33 14.57 7.56
N GLU A 114 -4.59 13.48 7.78
CA GLU A 114 -4.59 12.79 9.08
C GLU A 114 -3.51 13.30 10.03
N ASN A 115 -2.35 13.70 9.50
CA ASN A 115 -1.24 14.20 10.32
C ASN A 115 -0.53 15.35 9.60
N ILE A 116 -0.46 16.51 10.25
CA ILE A 116 0.57 17.50 9.97
C ILE A 116 1.82 16.98 10.68
N PRO A 117 2.92 16.61 9.98
CA PRO A 117 4.12 16.17 10.68
C PRO A 117 4.55 17.28 11.65
N LEU A 118 4.65 16.94 12.94
CA LEU A 118 5.38 17.76 13.91
C LEU A 118 6.72 18.12 13.27
N ARG A 119 7.07 19.40 13.22
CA ARG A 119 8.35 19.87 12.69
C ARG A 119 9.50 19.16 13.42
N VAL A 120 9.98 18.04 12.90
CA VAL A 120 11.25 17.45 13.31
C VAL A 120 12.31 18.29 12.61
N GLN A 121 13.00 19.14 13.37
CA GLN A 121 13.93 20.18 12.91
C GLN A 121 15.18 19.66 12.15
N THR A 122 15.23 18.39 11.78
CA THR A 122 16.43 17.74 11.21
C THR A 122 16.22 17.02 9.88
N ARG A 123 15.04 17.11 9.25
CA ARG A 123 14.88 16.64 7.86
C ARG A 123 15.29 17.75 6.88
N PRO A 124 16.03 17.45 5.80
CA PRO A 124 16.25 18.42 4.74
C PRO A 124 14.90 18.96 4.27
N ALA A 125 14.83 20.26 3.96
CA ALA A 125 13.59 20.98 3.61
C ALA A 125 12.81 20.40 2.41
N SER A 126 13.32 19.34 1.77
CA SER A 126 12.82 18.73 0.54
C SER A 126 11.88 17.53 0.73
N LEU A 127 11.69 17.00 1.95
CA LEU A 127 10.83 15.83 2.20
C LEU A 127 9.73 16.15 3.23
N ALA A 128 8.64 16.75 2.76
CA ALA A 128 7.38 16.81 3.49
C ALA A 128 6.58 15.54 3.18
N ALA A 129 6.46 14.64 4.17
CA ALA A 129 5.52 13.53 4.10
C ALA A 129 4.20 13.99 4.71
N LEU A 130 3.12 13.91 3.93
CA LEU A 130 1.76 14.17 4.39
C LEU A 130 0.97 12.87 4.31
N GLN A 131 0.17 12.60 5.33
CA GLN A 131 -0.68 11.42 5.37
C GLN A 131 -2.13 11.85 5.17
N PHE A 132 -2.82 11.19 4.25
CA PHE A 132 -4.21 11.44 3.96
C PHE A 132 -5.02 10.15 4.11
N SER A 133 -6.29 10.27 4.49
CA SER A 133 -7.28 9.22 4.29
C SER A 133 -8.19 9.54 3.11
N SER A 134 -8.50 8.50 2.34
CA SER A 134 -9.47 8.55 1.26
C SER A 134 -10.87 8.83 1.82
N PRO A 135 -11.80 9.32 0.98
CA PRO A 135 -13.20 9.48 1.37
C PRO A 135 -13.86 8.21 1.92
N ASP A 136 -13.31 7.05 1.54
CA ASP A 136 -13.78 5.72 1.95
C ASP A 136 -13.00 5.16 3.17
N GLY A 137 -12.14 5.97 3.80
CA GLY A 137 -11.40 5.64 5.03
C GLY A 137 -10.11 4.84 4.86
N VAL A 138 -9.55 4.76 3.64
CA VAL A 138 -8.26 4.09 3.38
C VAL A 138 -7.11 5.09 3.44
N GLN A 139 -6.07 4.77 4.21
CA GLN A 139 -4.87 5.60 4.39
C GLN A 139 -3.80 5.38 3.32
#